data_AF-A0A354I423-F1
#
_entry.id   AF-A0A354I423-F1
#
_cell.length_a   1.000
_cell.length_b   1.000
_cell.length_c   1.000
_cell.angle_alpha   90.00
_cell.angle_beta   90.00
_cell.angle_gamma   90.00
#
_symmetry.space_group_name_H-M   'P 1'
#
loop_
_entity.id
_entity.type
_entity.pdbx_description
1 polymer ?
#
loop_
_entity_poly.entity_id
_entity_poly.type
_entity_poly.pdbx_seq_one_letter_code
_entity_poly.pdbx_strand_id
1 'polypeptide(L)'
;MQHITPIPIGVEFYKQMISEGYYYIDKTLLIRDLLAQKNTVTLFTRPRRFGKTLAQNMLRTFFEKEVLLDGTLADNSIYFQGKKIMEAGEEYTKHMGQYPVISLSLKSAKQPTYEMAYLSLIDEIRKEYNRHHYLLDDTNSTEEIKRRFHSILNMKADKITYAKSIAFLSECLEKYHKQKVIILLDEYDVPLENAYFNGFYDEMVSFIHSLFESALKTNESLKFAVITGCLRISKESIFTGLNNLRTVSVLDDSYAEYFGFTQHEVDSFLSAYGIMQKSDEVKKWYDGYCFGNTEVYNPWSVINYVSDIAYKNTEFPKPYWSNTSSNSIVREL
;
A
#
# COMPACT_ATOMS: atom_id res chain seq x y z
N MET A 1 9.72 -0.91 36.21
CA MET A 1 10.10 -1.63 34.98
C MET A 1 10.23 -0.59 33.88
N GLN A 2 11.39 -0.47 33.22
CA GLN A 2 11.49 0.36 32.01
C GLN A 2 10.51 -0.21 30.99
N HIS A 3 9.57 0.62 30.53
CA HIS A 3 8.61 0.23 29.51
C HIS A 3 9.37 0.10 28.19
N ILE A 4 9.74 -1.12 27.80
CA ILE A 4 10.38 -1.37 26.52
C ILE A 4 9.30 -1.35 25.45
N THR A 5 9.41 -0.43 24.50
CA THR A 5 8.51 -0.36 23.34
C THR A 5 8.59 -1.67 22.55
N PRO A 6 7.47 -2.32 22.18
CA PRO A 6 7.48 -3.52 21.35
C PRO A 6 8.09 -3.29 19.96
N ILE A 7 8.86 -4.27 19.46
CA ILE A 7 9.44 -4.23 18.11
C ILE A 7 8.45 -4.79 17.09
N PRO A 8 8.15 -4.11 15.96
CA PRO A 8 7.08 -4.49 15.03
C PRO A 8 7.48 -5.64 14.08
N ILE A 9 7.73 -6.84 14.60
CA ILE A 9 7.92 -8.03 13.75
C ILE A 9 6.58 -8.47 13.17
N GLY A 10 6.43 -8.38 11.85
CA GLY A 10 5.25 -8.87 11.15
C GLY A 10 3.99 -8.00 11.30
N VAL A 11 4.11 -6.80 11.87
CA VAL A 11 3.00 -5.84 11.97
C VAL A 11 2.85 -5.11 10.63
N GLU A 12 1.74 -5.33 9.94
CA GLU A 12 1.49 -4.79 8.59
C GLU A 12 0.44 -3.65 8.58
N PHE A 13 -0.32 -3.47 9.68
CA PHE A 13 -1.40 -2.47 9.78
C PHE A 13 -0.97 -1.24 10.59
N TYR A 14 -1.12 -0.06 10.00
CA TYR A 14 -0.70 1.21 10.62
C TYR A 14 -1.44 1.51 11.93
N LYS A 15 -2.77 1.38 11.95
CA LYS A 15 -3.58 1.59 13.17
C LYS A 15 -3.10 0.72 14.32
N GLN A 16 -2.93 -0.58 14.06
CA GLN A 16 -2.43 -1.55 15.03
C GLN A 16 -1.05 -1.17 15.55
N MET A 17 -0.14 -0.81 14.63
CA MET A 17 1.23 -0.41 14.97
C MET A 17 1.25 0.75 15.97
N ILE A 18 0.38 1.74 15.79
CA ILE A 18 0.30 2.90 16.68
C ILE A 18 -0.46 2.58 17.97
N SER A 19 -1.62 1.92 17.90
CA SER A 19 -2.47 1.67 19.07
C SER A 19 -1.87 0.68 20.07
N GLU A 20 -1.14 -0.33 19.59
CA GLU A 20 -0.43 -1.29 20.45
C GLU A 20 0.95 -0.76 20.91
N GLY A 21 1.31 0.47 20.51
CA GLY A 21 2.51 1.15 20.99
C GLY A 21 3.82 0.56 20.47
N TYR A 22 3.84 -0.03 19.27
CA TYR A 22 5.08 -0.52 18.67
C TYR A 22 6.05 0.62 18.33
N TYR A 23 7.33 0.30 18.27
CA TYR A 23 8.34 1.23 17.78
C TYR A 23 8.08 1.53 16.30
N TYR A 24 7.73 2.77 16.00
CA TYR A 24 7.40 3.21 14.65
C TYR A 24 8.33 4.33 14.19
N ILE A 25 9.03 4.08 13.08
CA ILE A 25 9.81 5.11 12.38
C ILE A 25 8.85 5.94 11.54
N ASP A 26 8.73 7.23 11.88
CA ASP A 26 7.74 8.12 11.31
C ASP A 26 8.03 8.52 9.85
N LYS A 27 7.22 7.96 8.95
CA LYS A 27 7.21 8.23 7.50
C LYS A 27 6.01 9.06 7.03
N THR A 28 5.28 9.71 7.95
CA THR A 28 4.02 10.40 7.64
C THR A 28 4.19 11.61 6.71
N LEU A 29 5.40 12.13 6.52
CA LEU A 29 5.66 13.18 5.52
C LEU A 29 5.48 12.71 4.06
N LEU A 30 5.40 11.39 3.81
CA LEU A 30 4.93 10.87 2.53
C LEU A 30 3.58 11.48 2.11
N ILE A 31 2.68 11.72 3.07
CA ILE A 31 1.36 12.33 2.83
C ILE A 31 1.51 13.75 2.31
N ARG A 32 2.39 14.55 2.96
CA ARG A 32 2.68 15.93 2.57
C ARG A 32 3.18 15.97 1.12
N ASP A 33 4.16 15.15 0.80
CA ASP A 33 4.82 15.17 -0.51
C ASP A 33 3.87 14.71 -1.63
N LEU A 34 3.01 13.71 -1.36
CA LEU A 34 1.95 13.30 -2.28
C LEU A 34 0.98 14.44 -2.58
N LEU A 35 0.52 15.16 -1.54
CA LEU A 35 -0.39 16.29 -1.68
C LEU A 35 0.27 17.49 -2.39
N ALA A 36 1.54 17.75 -2.11
CA ALA A 36 2.28 18.86 -2.72
C ALA A 36 2.52 18.65 -4.22
N GLN A 37 2.83 17.42 -4.64
CA GLN A 37 3.11 17.12 -6.05
C GLN A 37 1.87 17.06 -6.94
N LYS A 38 0.69 16.80 -6.36
CA LYS A 38 -0.61 16.82 -7.07
C LYS A 38 -0.68 15.89 -8.30
N ASN A 39 0.11 14.81 -8.31
CA ASN A 39 0.02 13.78 -9.35
C ASN A 39 -1.32 13.05 -9.26
N THR A 40 -1.99 12.80 -10.39
CA THR A 40 -3.25 12.04 -10.41
C THR A 40 -3.05 10.57 -10.11
N VAL A 41 -2.01 9.93 -10.67
CA VAL A 41 -1.70 8.52 -10.39
C VAL A 41 -0.21 8.41 -10.13
N THR A 42 0.17 7.91 -8.95
CA THR A 42 1.56 7.69 -8.56
C THR A 42 1.83 6.21 -8.36
N LEU A 43 2.81 5.65 -9.07
CA LEU A 43 3.28 4.27 -8.90
C LEU A 43 4.64 4.26 -8.19
N PHE A 44 4.69 3.69 -6.99
CA PHE A 44 5.93 3.43 -6.27
C PHE A 44 6.43 2.02 -6.54
N THR A 45 7.59 1.90 -7.19
CA THR A 45 8.29 0.62 -7.34
C THR A 45 9.45 0.55 -6.35
N ARG A 46 9.35 -0.33 -5.36
CA ARG A 46 10.36 -0.52 -4.31
C ARG A 46 10.53 -2.01 -4.01
N PRO A 47 11.73 -2.49 -3.66
CA PRO A 47 11.95 -3.91 -3.40
C PRO A 47 11.04 -4.49 -2.30
N ARG A 48 10.99 -5.83 -2.22
CA ARG A 48 10.19 -6.54 -1.20
C ARG A 48 10.64 -6.16 0.21
N ARG A 49 9.68 -6.11 1.15
CA ARG A 49 9.91 -5.77 2.57
C ARG A 49 10.39 -4.34 2.86
N PHE A 50 10.19 -3.39 1.96
CA PHE A 50 10.49 -1.94 2.15
C PHE A 50 9.33 -1.10 2.72
N GLY A 51 8.33 -1.74 3.34
CA GLY A 51 7.23 -1.01 4.02
C GLY A 51 6.12 -0.50 3.11
N LYS A 52 6.00 -0.98 1.87
CA LYS A 52 4.96 -0.56 0.91
C LYS A 52 3.53 -0.73 1.44
N THR A 53 3.19 -1.92 1.94
CA THR A 53 1.87 -2.23 2.50
C THR A 53 1.55 -1.38 3.73
N LEU A 54 2.54 -1.13 4.60
CA LEU A 54 2.38 -0.26 5.76
C LEU A 54 2.13 1.19 5.33
N ALA A 55 2.85 1.68 4.31
CA ALA A 55 2.63 3.00 3.73
C ALA A 55 1.22 3.14 3.14
N GLN A 56 0.74 2.15 2.38
CA GLN A 56 -0.65 2.13 1.88
C GLN A 56 -1.67 2.18 3.02
N ASN A 57 -1.47 1.39 4.08
CA ASN A 57 -2.34 1.41 5.27
C ASN A 57 -2.30 2.76 6.00
N MET A 58 -1.14 3.41 6.08
CA MET A 58 -0.99 4.75 6.65
C MET A 58 -1.73 5.80 5.81
N LEU A 59 -1.57 5.77 4.48
CA LEU A 59 -2.27 6.68 3.56
C LEU A 59 -3.79 6.50 3.68
N ARG A 60 -4.26 5.25 3.70
CA ARG A 60 -5.66 4.93 3.94
C ARG A 60 -6.13 5.55 5.26
N THR A 61 -5.44 5.26 6.37
CA THR A 61 -5.80 5.78 7.70
C THR A 61 -5.85 7.31 7.72
N PHE A 62 -4.93 7.99 7.01
CA PHE A 62 -4.91 9.44 6.96
C PHE A 62 -6.10 10.01 6.18
N PHE A 63 -6.32 9.56 4.94
CA PHE A 63 -7.29 10.19 4.04
C PHE A 63 -8.73 9.73 4.28
N GLU A 64 -8.90 8.51 4.79
CA GLU A 64 -10.19 7.85 4.77
C GLU A 64 -11.19 8.47 5.75
N LYS A 65 -12.31 8.92 5.19
CA LYS A 65 -13.56 9.15 5.91
C LYS A 65 -14.20 7.80 6.24
N GLU A 66 -13.70 7.18 7.29
CA GLU A 66 -14.01 5.80 7.64
C GLU A 66 -15.38 5.71 8.30
N VAL A 67 -16.29 4.99 7.64
CA VAL A 67 -17.63 4.70 8.14
C VAL A 67 -17.61 3.34 8.82
N LEU A 68 -17.97 3.30 10.09
CA LEU A 68 -18.08 2.09 10.91
C LEU A 68 -19.39 1.34 10.60
N LEU A 69 -19.50 0.10 11.07
CA LEU A 69 -20.67 -0.76 10.82
C LEU A 69 -21.98 -0.19 11.38
N ASP A 70 -21.90 0.63 12.41
CA ASP A 70 -23.04 1.33 13.01
C ASP A 70 -23.38 2.66 12.31
N GLY A 71 -22.68 2.98 11.21
CA GLY A 71 -22.84 4.22 10.44
C GLY A 71 -22.12 5.43 11.02
N THR A 72 -21.44 5.29 12.17
CA THR A 72 -20.65 6.38 12.76
C THR A 72 -19.31 6.56 12.04
N LEU A 73 -18.68 7.72 12.20
CA LEU A 73 -17.37 8.00 11.62
C LEU A 73 -16.26 7.72 12.65
N ALA A 74 -15.23 6.99 12.23
CA ALA A 74 -14.05 6.80 13.04
C ALA A 74 -13.21 8.09 13.10
N ASP A 75 -12.69 8.43 14.28
CA ASP A 75 -11.69 9.49 14.42
C ASP A 75 -10.28 8.92 14.18
N ASN A 76 -9.78 9.10 12.96
CA ASN A 76 -8.45 8.65 12.58
C ASN A 76 -7.32 9.60 13.04
N SER A 77 -7.65 10.79 13.56
CA SER A 77 -6.63 11.77 13.98
C SER A 77 -5.77 11.27 15.15
N ILE A 78 -6.33 10.40 15.98
CA ILE A 78 -5.63 9.76 17.12
C ILE A 78 -4.35 9.03 16.68
N TYR A 79 -4.32 8.47 15.46
CA TYR A 79 -3.18 7.71 14.95
C TYR A 79 -2.05 8.60 14.42
N PHE A 80 -2.27 9.91 14.32
CA PHE A 80 -1.29 10.88 13.83
C PHE A 80 -0.81 11.85 14.91
N GLN A 81 -1.32 11.77 16.14
CA GLN A 81 -0.85 12.59 17.25
C GLN A 81 0.66 12.40 17.46
N GLY A 82 1.40 13.52 17.52
CA GLY A 82 2.85 13.53 17.64
C GLY A 82 3.62 13.02 16.42
N LYS A 83 2.97 12.90 15.25
CA LYS A 83 3.63 12.56 13.98
C LYS A 83 3.99 13.80 13.19
N LYS A 84 5.06 13.72 12.39
CA LYS A 84 5.61 14.81 11.56
C LYS A 84 4.57 15.46 10.65
N ILE A 85 3.59 14.69 10.14
CA ILE A 85 2.53 15.25 9.29
C ILE A 85 1.66 16.30 10.01
N MET A 86 1.53 16.22 11.33
CA MET A 86 0.77 17.21 12.11
C MET A 86 1.48 18.57 12.15
N GLU A 87 2.79 18.58 11.96
CA GLU A 87 3.62 19.79 11.91
C GLU A 87 3.79 20.33 10.48
N ALA A 88 3.29 19.62 9.46
CA ALA A 88 3.46 20.00 8.07
C ALA A 88 2.60 21.21 7.64
N GLY A 89 1.60 21.57 8.43
CA GLY A 89 0.72 22.72 8.20
C GLY A 89 -0.73 22.34 7.82
N GLU A 90 -1.64 23.30 8.03
CA GLU A 90 -3.09 23.13 7.82
C GLU A 90 -3.44 22.76 6.37
N GLU A 91 -2.62 23.20 5.41
CA GLU A 91 -2.82 22.86 4.00
C GLU A 91 -2.79 21.35 3.73
N TYR A 92 -2.08 20.57 4.55
CA TYR A 92 -2.01 19.11 4.45
C TYR A 92 -2.97 18.44 5.45
N THR A 93 -3.01 18.88 6.70
CA THR A 93 -3.80 18.21 7.75
C THR A 93 -5.31 18.31 7.51
N LYS A 94 -5.80 19.34 6.80
CA LYS A 94 -7.21 19.44 6.40
C LYS A 94 -7.71 18.29 5.53
N HIS A 95 -6.82 17.53 4.90
CA HIS A 95 -7.17 16.37 4.08
C HIS A 95 -7.45 15.11 4.91
N MET A 96 -7.16 15.14 6.20
CA MET A 96 -7.33 14.00 7.09
C MET A 96 -8.80 13.64 7.26
N GLY A 97 -9.14 12.37 7.06
CA GLY A 97 -10.49 11.83 7.24
C GLY A 97 -11.55 12.42 6.31
N GLN A 98 -11.17 13.00 5.17
CA GLN A 98 -12.11 13.73 4.30
C GLN A 98 -12.60 12.94 3.10
N TYR A 99 -11.93 11.85 2.72
CA TYR A 99 -12.16 11.19 1.43
C TYR A 99 -12.70 9.78 1.58
N PRO A 100 -13.67 9.36 0.76
CA PRO A 100 -13.87 7.95 0.53
C PRO A 100 -12.59 7.37 -0.11
N VAL A 101 -12.12 6.25 0.44
CA VAL A 101 -10.93 5.53 -0.05
C VAL A 101 -11.36 4.17 -0.52
N ILE A 102 -10.88 3.75 -1.70
CA ILE A 102 -10.90 2.37 -2.17
C ILE A 102 -9.50 1.80 -1.99
N SER A 103 -9.35 0.66 -1.31
CA SER A 103 -8.06 0.02 -1.01
C SER A 103 -8.09 -1.46 -1.38
N LEU A 104 -7.20 -1.89 -2.27
CA LEU A 104 -7.09 -3.29 -2.69
C LEU A 104 -5.65 -3.77 -2.65
N SER A 105 -5.44 -4.99 -2.13
CA SER A 105 -4.17 -5.71 -2.26
C SER A 105 -4.32 -6.81 -3.31
N LEU A 106 -3.41 -6.83 -4.28
CA LEU A 106 -3.42 -7.82 -5.38
C LEU A 106 -2.55 -9.05 -5.05
N LYS A 107 -2.04 -9.14 -3.81
CA LYS A 107 -1.16 -10.21 -3.31
C LYS A 107 -1.76 -11.61 -3.41
N SER A 108 -3.06 -11.74 -3.17
CA SER A 108 -3.78 -13.03 -3.14
C SER A 108 -3.86 -13.71 -4.51
N ALA A 109 -3.60 -12.97 -5.60
CA ALA A 109 -3.65 -13.47 -6.97
C ALA A 109 -2.46 -14.36 -7.36
N LYS A 110 -1.50 -14.58 -6.45
CA LYS A 110 -0.43 -15.57 -6.63
C LYS A 110 -1.00 -16.99 -6.51
N GLN A 111 -1.53 -17.51 -7.62
CA GLN A 111 -2.27 -18.76 -7.70
C GLN A 111 -1.79 -19.64 -8.88
N PRO A 112 -1.94 -20.96 -8.81
CA PRO A 112 -1.41 -21.86 -9.84
C PRO A 112 -2.11 -21.78 -11.20
N THR A 113 -3.34 -21.25 -11.27
CA THR A 113 -4.12 -21.13 -12.50
C THR A 113 -4.75 -19.75 -12.64
N TYR A 114 -5.07 -19.36 -13.88
CA TYR A 114 -5.79 -18.12 -14.16
C TYR A 114 -7.10 -18.03 -13.38
N GLU A 115 -7.92 -19.10 -13.40
CA GLU A 115 -9.22 -19.10 -12.72
C GLU A 115 -9.08 -18.84 -11.21
N MET A 116 -8.12 -19.49 -10.55
CA MET A 116 -7.87 -19.26 -9.12
C MET A 116 -7.35 -17.85 -8.85
N ALA A 117 -6.45 -17.33 -9.69
CA ALA A 117 -5.94 -15.97 -9.57
C ALA A 117 -7.06 -14.93 -9.75
N TYR A 118 -7.87 -15.13 -10.79
CA TYR A 118 -9.02 -14.28 -11.12
C TYR A 118 -10.07 -14.27 -9.99
N LEU A 119 -10.44 -15.44 -9.46
CA LEU A 119 -11.38 -15.54 -8.34
C LEU A 119 -10.83 -14.90 -7.06
N SER A 120 -9.51 -15.00 -6.82
CA SER A 120 -8.85 -14.32 -5.69
C SER A 120 -8.94 -12.80 -5.84
N LEU A 121 -8.74 -12.26 -7.05
CA LEU A 121 -8.92 -10.83 -7.32
C LEU A 121 -10.36 -10.37 -7.13
N ILE A 122 -11.34 -11.15 -7.60
CA ILE A 122 -12.75 -10.86 -7.38
C ILE A 122 -13.09 -10.88 -5.89
N ASP A 123 -12.57 -11.82 -5.12
CA ASP A 123 -12.82 -11.86 -3.67
C ASP A 123 -12.26 -10.63 -2.95
N GLU A 124 -11.11 -10.11 -3.37
CA GLU A 124 -10.59 -8.82 -2.85
C GLU A 124 -11.49 -7.64 -3.22
N ILE A 125 -11.97 -7.57 -4.47
CA ILE A 125 -12.96 -6.56 -4.89
C ILE A 125 -14.24 -6.70 -4.05
N ARG A 126 -14.72 -7.94 -3.82
CA ARG A 126 -15.91 -8.22 -3.03
C ARG A 126 -15.75 -7.77 -1.57
N LYS A 127 -14.60 -8.04 -0.95
CA LYS A 127 -14.29 -7.57 0.42
C LYS A 127 -14.37 -6.06 0.50
N GLU A 128 -13.85 -5.38 -0.51
CA GLU A 128 -13.86 -3.93 -0.56
C GLU A 128 -15.27 -3.35 -0.77
N TYR A 129 -16.09 -3.98 -1.61
CA TYR A 129 -17.52 -3.66 -1.71
C TYR A 129 -18.25 -3.88 -0.38
N ASN A 130 -17.94 -4.97 0.32
CA ASN A 130 -18.54 -5.27 1.61
C ASN A 130 -18.17 -4.23 2.68
N ARG A 131 -16.95 -3.68 2.61
CA ARG A 131 -16.52 -2.58 3.48
C ARG A 131 -17.35 -1.31 3.27
N HIS A 132 -17.90 -1.13 2.07
CA HIS A 132 -18.80 -0.04 1.70
C HIS A 132 -20.27 -0.47 1.66
N HIS A 133 -20.66 -1.49 2.43
CA HIS A 133 -22.04 -2.00 2.43
C HIS A 133 -23.09 -0.94 2.77
N TYR A 134 -22.73 0.05 3.60
CA TYR A 134 -23.61 1.17 3.97
C TYR A 134 -24.15 1.97 2.76
N LEU A 135 -23.53 1.84 1.57
CA LEU A 135 -24.04 2.44 0.35
C LEU A 135 -25.37 1.83 -0.12
N LEU A 136 -25.71 0.61 0.33
CA LEU A 136 -26.98 -0.04 -0.01
C LEU A 136 -28.17 0.56 0.75
N ASP A 137 -27.90 1.14 1.92
CA ASP A 137 -28.89 1.84 2.75
C ASP A 137 -29.19 3.25 2.23
N ASP A 138 -28.43 3.72 1.23
CA ASP A 138 -28.67 5.01 0.58
C ASP A 138 -30.03 5.01 -0.15
N THR A 139 -30.88 5.95 0.25
CA THR A 139 -32.21 6.17 -0.33
C THR A 139 -32.15 6.84 -1.69
N ASN A 140 -31.03 7.50 -2.03
CA ASN A 140 -30.84 8.15 -3.33
C ASN A 140 -30.29 7.20 -4.42
N SER A 141 -29.90 5.99 -4.03
CA SER A 141 -29.36 5.00 -4.96
C SER A 141 -30.47 4.26 -5.69
N THR A 142 -30.45 4.29 -7.03
CA THR A 142 -31.42 3.58 -7.87
C THR A 142 -31.36 2.07 -7.69
N GLU A 143 -32.48 1.38 -7.93
CA GLU A 143 -32.56 -0.09 -7.88
C GLU A 143 -31.55 -0.79 -8.80
N GLU A 144 -31.20 -0.19 -9.94
CA GLU A 144 -30.19 -0.73 -10.85
C GLU A 144 -28.79 -0.72 -10.23
N ILE A 145 -28.41 0.38 -9.58
CA ILE A 145 -27.15 0.51 -8.85
C ILE A 145 -27.08 -0.55 -7.74
N LYS A 146 -28.16 -0.71 -6.97
CA LYS A 146 -28.23 -1.72 -5.90
C LYS A 146 -28.10 -3.14 -6.44
N ARG A 147 -28.79 -3.47 -7.55
CA ARG A 147 -28.65 -4.78 -8.21
C ARG A 147 -27.22 -5.05 -8.67
N ARG A 148 -26.56 -4.07 -9.31
CA ARG A 148 -25.17 -4.21 -9.75
C ARG A 148 -24.23 -4.40 -8.57
N PHE A 149 -24.40 -3.61 -7.51
CA PHE A 149 -23.61 -3.74 -6.28
C PHE A 149 -23.78 -5.14 -5.64
N HIS A 150 -25.03 -5.63 -5.52
CA HIS A 150 -25.31 -6.97 -5.04
C HIS A 150 -24.73 -8.08 -5.93
N SER A 151 -24.70 -7.90 -7.26
CA SER A 151 -24.11 -8.89 -8.16
C SER A 151 -22.61 -9.08 -7.91
N ILE A 152 -21.90 -8.00 -7.59
CA ILE A 152 -20.47 -8.01 -7.27
C ILE A 152 -20.25 -8.64 -5.89
N LEU A 153 -21.03 -8.21 -4.88
CA LEU A 153 -20.98 -8.78 -3.52
C LEU A 153 -21.22 -10.29 -3.49
N ASN A 154 -22.16 -10.76 -4.31
CA ASN A 154 -22.56 -12.18 -4.35
C ASN A 154 -21.69 -13.02 -5.28
N MET A 155 -20.62 -12.47 -5.86
CA MET A 155 -19.74 -13.18 -6.80
C MET A 155 -20.44 -13.69 -8.07
N LYS A 156 -21.46 -12.97 -8.56
CA LYS A 156 -22.33 -13.37 -9.69
C LYS A 156 -22.24 -12.44 -10.90
N ALA A 157 -21.38 -11.43 -10.87
CA ALA A 157 -21.22 -10.49 -11.97
C ALA A 157 -20.38 -11.10 -13.11
N ASP A 158 -20.52 -10.55 -14.32
CA ASP A 158 -19.68 -10.96 -15.45
C ASP A 158 -18.27 -10.32 -15.40
N LYS A 159 -17.36 -10.81 -16.24
CA LYS A 159 -15.95 -10.35 -16.27
C LYS A 159 -15.83 -8.84 -16.52
N ILE A 160 -16.67 -8.28 -17.37
CA ILE A 160 -16.65 -6.85 -17.72
C ILE A 160 -17.11 -6.01 -16.52
N THR A 161 -18.11 -6.47 -15.80
CA THR A 161 -18.62 -5.83 -14.59
C THR A 161 -17.55 -5.81 -13.50
N TYR A 162 -16.81 -6.91 -13.33
CA TYR A 162 -15.64 -6.92 -12.43
C TYR A 162 -14.52 -6.00 -12.91
N ALA A 163 -14.21 -5.99 -14.20
CA ALA A 163 -13.21 -5.09 -14.77
C ALA A 163 -13.59 -3.61 -14.59
N LYS A 164 -14.87 -3.26 -14.49
CA LYS A 164 -15.35 -1.88 -14.24
C LYS A 164 -15.78 -1.63 -12.79
N SER A 165 -15.52 -2.58 -11.88
CA SER A 165 -16.05 -2.54 -10.52
C SER A 165 -15.46 -1.40 -9.69
N ILE A 166 -14.16 -1.13 -9.79
CA ILE A 166 -13.53 -0.05 -9.00
C ILE A 166 -14.05 1.32 -9.45
N ALA A 167 -14.19 1.53 -10.76
CA ALA A 167 -14.77 2.76 -11.32
C ALA A 167 -16.23 2.94 -10.84
N PHE A 168 -17.05 1.89 -10.94
CA PHE A 168 -18.43 1.91 -10.46
C PHE A 168 -18.54 2.21 -8.95
N LEU A 169 -17.69 1.58 -8.13
CA LEU A 169 -17.64 1.86 -6.70
C LEU A 169 -17.24 3.31 -6.43
N SER A 170 -16.31 3.85 -7.23
CA SER A 170 -15.88 5.24 -7.11
C SER A 170 -17.05 6.21 -7.36
N GLU A 171 -17.85 5.96 -8.39
CA GLU A 171 -19.04 6.76 -8.70
C GLU A 171 -20.07 6.72 -7.57
N CYS A 172 -20.33 5.53 -7.01
CA CYS A 172 -21.24 5.36 -5.87
C CYS A 172 -20.74 6.13 -4.64
N LEU A 173 -19.45 6.03 -4.33
CA LEU A 173 -18.84 6.73 -3.20
C LEU A 173 -18.86 8.24 -3.37
N GLU A 174 -18.57 8.75 -4.57
CA GLU A 174 -18.65 10.19 -4.83
C GLU A 174 -20.08 10.71 -4.69
N LYS A 175 -21.06 9.97 -5.23
CA LYS A 175 -22.48 10.35 -5.11
C LYS A 175 -22.94 10.41 -3.66
N TYR A 176 -22.54 9.44 -2.84
CA TYR A 176 -22.90 9.37 -1.43
C TYR A 176 -22.19 10.43 -0.59
N HIS A 177 -20.85 10.50 -0.68
CA HIS A 177 -20.03 11.37 0.19
C HIS A 177 -19.87 12.81 -0.32
N LYS A 178 -20.27 13.08 -1.57
CA LYS A 178 -20.02 14.36 -2.27
C LYS A 178 -18.55 14.77 -2.30
N GLN A 179 -17.66 13.76 -2.37
CA GLN A 179 -16.22 13.91 -2.39
C GLN A 179 -15.61 12.97 -3.43
N LYS A 180 -14.56 13.42 -4.10
CA LYS A 180 -13.76 12.57 -4.99
C LYS A 180 -13.08 11.44 -4.19
N VAL A 181 -12.82 10.34 -4.85
CA VAL A 181 -12.37 9.07 -4.25
C VAL A 181 -10.86 8.91 -4.41
N ILE A 182 -10.19 8.44 -3.36
CA ILE A 182 -8.78 8.06 -3.43
C ILE A 182 -8.70 6.55 -3.64
N ILE A 183 -7.84 6.10 -4.58
CA ILE A 183 -7.66 4.67 -4.87
C ILE A 183 -6.26 4.23 -4.48
N LEU A 184 -6.16 3.20 -3.65
CA LEU A 184 -4.91 2.62 -3.16
C LEU A 184 -4.80 1.18 -3.65
N LEU A 185 -3.79 0.87 -4.46
CA LEU A 185 -3.56 -0.47 -5.02
C LEU A 185 -2.20 -1.00 -4.57
N ASP A 186 -2.19 -2.06 -3.78
CA ASP A 186 -0.97 -2.69 -3.30
C ASP A 186 -0.59 -3.95 -4.10
N GLU A 187 0.72 -4.13 -4.28
CA GLU A 187 1.34 -5.26 -4.96
C GLU A 187 0.78 -5.58 -6.35
N TYR A 188 0.64 -4.53 -7.19
CA TYR A 188 0.04 -4.66 -8.53
C TYR A 188 0.76 -5.65 -9.46
N ASP A 189 2.06 -5.85 -9.23
CA ASP A 189 2.92 -6.68 -10.04
C ASP A 189 2.80 -8.18 -9.70
N VAL A 190 2.28 -8.54 -8.52
CA VAL A 190 2.13 -9.94 -8.07
C VAL A 190 1.27 -10.80 -9.01
N PRO A 191 0.04 -10.40 -9.40
CA PRO A 191 -0.76 -11.20 -10.34
C PRO A 191 -0.05 -11.42 -11.68
N LEU A 192 0.71 -10.43 -12.14
CA LEU A 192 1.36 -10.42 -13.44
C LEU A 192 2.66 -11.25 -13.44
N GLU A 193 3.49 -11.11 -12.40
CA GLU A 193 4.66 -11.97 -12.15
C GLU A 193 4.21 -13.43 -12.07
N ASN A 194 3.15 -13.70 -11.31
CA ASN A 194 2.60 -15.04 -11.17
C ASN A 194 2.07 -15.60 -12.50
N ALA A 195 1.32 -14.79 -13.26
CA ALA A 195 0.78 -15.20 -14.56
C ALA A 195 1.88 -15.47 -15.60
N TYR A 196 2.99 -14.73 -15.54
CA TYR A 196 4.15 -14.96 -16.39
C TYR A 196 4.76 -16.33 -16.15
N PHE A 197 5.04 -16.69 -14.89
CA PHE A 197 5.64 -17.98 -14.55
C PHE A 197 4.72 -19.19 -14.77
N ASN A 198 3.42 -19.00 -14.63
CA ASN A 198 2.44 -20.09 -14.77
C ASN A 198 1.79 -20.13 -16.17
N GLY A 199 2.24 -19.29 -17.12
CA GLY A 199 1.84 -19.38 -18.53
C GLY A 199 0.45 -18.83 -18.88
N PHE A 200 -0.13 -17.96 -18.04
CA PHE A 200 -1.44 -17.31 -18.29
C PHE A 200 -1.37 -15.78 -18.33
N TYR A 201 -0.20 -15.25 -18.73
CA TYR A 201 0.10 -13.82 -18.71
C TYR A 201 -0.90 -12.96 -19.49
N ASP A 202 -1.25 -13.35 -20.72
CA ASP A 202 -2.08 -12.53 -21.61
C ASP A 202 -3.50 -12.35 -21.06
N GLU A 203 -4.11 -13.42 -20.54
CA GLU A 203 -5.44 -13.36 -19.92
C GLU A 203 -5.45 -12.46 -18.68
N MET A 204 -4.42 -12.57 -17.83
CA MET A 204 -4.31 -11.75 -16.62
C MET A 204 -4.04 -10.27 -16.95
N VAL A 205 -3.13 -10.01 -17.91
CA VAL A 205 -2.84 -8.65 -18.37
C VAL A 205 -4.08 -7.99 -18.93
N SER A 206 -4.88 -8.67 -19.76
CA SER A 206 -6.09 -8.09 -20.33
C SER A 206 -7.10 -7.68 -19.24
N PHE A 207 -7.26 -8.52 -18.20
CA PHE A 207 -8.15 -8.18 -17.09
C PHE A 207 -7.64 -6.99 -16.26
N ILE A 208 -6.36 -7.03 -15.84
CA ILE A 208 -5.75 -5.95 -15.04
C ILE A 208 -5.71 -4.64 -15.82
N HIS A 209 -5.40 -4.68 -17.12
CA HIS A 209 -5.42 -3.51 -18.01
C HIS A 209 -6.81 -2.87 -18.05
N SER A 210 -7.86 -3.66 -18.30
CA SER A 210 -9.24 -3.14 -18.31
C SER A 210 -9.67 -2.60 -16.94
N LEU A 211 -9.23 -3.23 -15.85
CA LEU A 211 -9.48 -2.78 -14.48
C LEU A 211 -8.83 -1.42 -14.22
N PHE A 212 -7.55 -1.28 -14.57
CA PHE A 212 -6.78 -0.08 -14.31
C PHE A 212 -7.18 1.07 -15.23
N GLU A 213 -7.45 0.80 -16.52
CA GLU A 213 -7.93 1.81 -17.46
C GLU A 213 -9.23 2.44 -16.97
N SER A 214 -10.20 1.62 -16.55
CA SER A 214 -11.48 2.10 -16.06
C SER A 214 -11.35 2.89 -14.75
N ALA A 215 -10.52 2.42 -13.82
CA ALA A 215 -10.38 2.99 -12.49
C ALA A 215 -9.49 4.24 -12.42
N LEU A 216 -8.46 4.33 -13.27
CA LEU A 216 -7.36 5.29 -13.11
C LEU A 216 -7.31 6.40 -14.17
N LYS A 217 -7.95 6.20 -15.33
CA LYS A 217 -7.93 7.19 -16.42
C LYS A 217 -9.30 7.74 -16.76
N THR A 218 -10.28 6.89 -17.00
CA THR A 218 -11.64 7.31 -17.38
C THR A 218 -12.55 7.57 -16.17
N ASN A 219 -11.98 7.62 -14.97
CA ASN A 219 -12.72 7.76 -13.72
C ASN A 219 -12.76 9.22 -13.29
N GLU A 220 -13.84 9.92 -13.62
CA GLU A 220 -14.03 11.31 -13.19
C GLU A 220 -14.15 11.43 -11.67
N SER A 221 -14.56 10.37 -10.96
CA SER A 221 -14.66 10.34 -9.50
C SER A 221 -13.30 10.24 -8.80
N LEU A 222 -12.21 10.00 -9.54
CA LEU A 222 -10.87 9.88 -8.97
C LEU A 222 -10.33 11.23 -8.48
N LYS A 223 -9.88 11.27 -7.22
CA LYS A 223 -9.09 12.37 -6.66
C LYS A 223 -7.61 12.21 -7.01
N PHE A 224 -7.03 11.10 -6.61
CA PHE A 224 -5.73 10.59 -7.03
C PHE A 224 -5.63 9.10 -6.65
N ALA A 225 -4.65 8.41 -7.21
CA ALA A 225 -4.34 7.02 -6.88
C ALA A 225 -2.88 6.82 -6.49
N VAL A 226 -2.63 5.89 -5.57
CA VAL A 226 -1.30 5.42 -5.19
C VAL A 226 -1.21 3.91 -5.41
N ILE A 227 -0.28 3.51 -6.27
CA ILE A 227 -0.03 2.12 -6.63
C ILE A 227 1.34 1.73 -6.10
N THR A 228 1.47 0.52 -5.54
CA THR A 228 2.75 0.00 -5.04
C THR A 228 3.08 -1.35 -5.67
N GLY A 229 4.35 -1.57 -5.98
CA GLY A 229 4.87 -2.84 -6.49
C GLY A 229 6.38 -2.97 -6.31
N CYS A 230 6.95 -4.11 -6.69
CA CYS A 230 8.40 -4.35 -6.61
C CYS A 230 9.15 -3.84 -7.83
N LEU A 231 8.69 -4.20 -9.01
CA LEU A 231 9.31 -3.81 -10.28
C LEU A 231 8.30 -3.07 -11.15
N ARG A 232 8.81 -2.25 -12.06
CA ARG A 232 8.03 -1.87 -13.23
C ARG A 232 8.05 -3.06 -14.17
N ILE A 233 6.92 -3.75 -14.33
CA ILE A 233 6.80 -4.77 -15.37
C ILE A 233 6.84 -4.00 -16.70
N SER A 234 7.97 -4.10 -17.40
CA SER A 234 8.33 -3.31 -18.59
C SER A 234 7.56 -3.69 -19.84
N LYS A 235 6.75 -4.77 -19.80
CA LYS A 235 5.79 -5.04 -20.85
C LYS A 235 4.74 -3.95 -20.81
N GLU A 236 4.83 -3.03 -21.76
CA GLU A 236 4.06 -1.81 -21.89
C GLU A 236 2.54 -2.02 -21.77
N SER A 237 2.03 -3.25 -21.97
CA SER A 237 0.61 -3.59 -22.12
C SER A 237 -0.33 -3.09 -21.02
N ILE A 238 0.00 -3.21 -19.73
CA ILE A 238 -0.95 -2.85 -18.64
C ILE A 238 -1.08 -1.33 -18.41
N PHE A 239 -0.05 -0.57 -18.76
CA PHE A 239 -0.05 0.89 -18.66
C PHE A 239 -0.19 1.53 -20.04
N THR A 240 -0.33 0.72 -21.09
CA THR A 240 -0.62 1.21 -22.44
C THR A 240 -1.96 1.92 -22.39
N GLY A 241 -1.94 3.23 -22.64
CA GLY A 241 -3.10 4.10 -22.52
C GLY A 241 -3.16 4.92 -21.23
N LEU A 242 -2.47 4.56 -20.15
CA LEU A 242 -2.41 5.36 -18.91
C LEU A 242 -1.36 6.47 -19.01
N ASN A 243 -1.68 7.53 -19.76
CA ASN A 243 -0.80 8.68 -19.98
C ASN A 243 -0.72 9.67 -18.78
N ASN A 244 -1.38 9.36 -17.67
CA ASN A 244 -1.43 10.16 -16.44
C ASN A 244 -0.63 9.56 -15.27
N LEU A 245 0.18 8.53 -15.55
CA LEU A 245 0.95 7.79 -14.54
C LEU A 245 2.32 8.42 -14.28
N ARG A 246 2.57 8.86 -13.03
CA ARG A 246 3.91 9.19 -12.54
C ARG A 246 4.52 7.96 -11.88
N THR A 247 5.57 7.38 -12.49
CA THR A 247 6.36 6.32 -11.85
C THR A 247 7.45 6.93 -10.99
N VAL A 248 7.53 6.48 -9.74
CA VAL A 248 8.60 6.76 -8.78
C VAL A 248 9.34 5.46 -8.51
N SER A 249 10.50 5.33 -9.13
CA SER A 249 11.35 4.15 -9.10
C SER A 249 12.47 4.27 -8.06
N VAL A 250 13.29 3.23 -7.93
CA VAL A 250 14.50 3.26 -7.09
C VAL A 250 15.55 4.25 -7.61
N LEU A 251 15.43 4.71 -8.86
CA LEU A 251 16.36 5.69 -9.44
C LEU A 251 15.97 7.14 -9.12
N ASP A 252 14.75 7.36 -8.62
CA ASP A 252 14.25 8.69 -8.32
C ASP A 252 14.63 9.12 -6.90
N ASP A 253 15.22 10.31 -6.77
CA ASP A 253 15.49 10.96 -5.46
C ASP A 253 14.19 11.26 -4.71
N SER A 254 13.12 11.60 -5.45
CA SER A 254 11.82 11.88 -4.86
C SER A 254 11.30 10.65 -4.12
N TYR A 255 10.86 10.85 -2.87
CA TYR A 255 10.32 9.81 -1.99
C TYR A 255 11.31 8.69 -1.62
N ALA A 256 12.61 8.84 -1.86
CA ALA A 256 13.62 7.85 -1.51
C ALA A 256 13.59 7.50 -0.01
N GLU A 257 13.45 8.51 0.85
CA GLU A 257 13.45 8.34 2.30
C GLU A 257 12.20 7.65 2.86
N TYR A 258 11.08 7.55 2.13
CA TYR A 258 9.83 7.02 2.69
C TYR A 258 9.69 5.50 2.66
N PHE A 259 10.56 4.82 1.90
CA PHE A 259 10.58 3.37 1.80
C PHE A 259 11.96 2.85 2.15
N GLY A 260 12.07 2.16 3.29
CA GLY A 260 13.36 1.85 3.90
C GLY A 260 13.62 2.70 5.13
N PHE A 261 14.74 2.43 5.80
CA PHE A 261 15.23 3.26 6.90
C PHE A 261 16.48 4.01 6.46
N THR A 262 16.60 5.29 6.78
CA THR A 262 17.84 6.04 6.60
C THR A 262 18.81 5.73 7.73
N GLN A 263 20.10 6.05 7.55
CA GLN A 263 21.11 5.88 8.59
C GLN A 263 20.68 6.50 9.93
N HIS A 264 20.20 7.75 9.90
CA HIS A 264 19.74 8.46 11.09
C HIS A 264 18.60 7.72 11.81
N GLU A 265 17.68 7.11 11.07
CA GLU A 265 16.57 6.35 11.65
C GLU A 265 17.01 5.01 12.23
N VAL A 266 17.96 4.34 11.58
CA VAL A 266 18.61 3.14 12.12
C VAL A 266 19.32 3.46 13.42
N ASP A 267 20.10 4.54 13.46
CA ASP A 267 20.81 4.97 14.68
C ASP A 267 19.84 5.31 15.82
N SER A 268 18.75 6.02 15.49
CA SER A 268 17.67 6.32 16.45
C SER A 268 17.01 5.05 16.99
N PHE A 269 16.82 4.03 16.15
CA PHE A 269 16.25 2.75 16.54
C PHE A 269 17.22 1.96 17.42
N LEU A 270 18.50 1.88 17.06
CA LEU A 270 19.52 1.22 17.88
C LEU A 270 19.69 1.90 19.25
N SER A 271 19.67 3.23 19.27
CA SER A 271 19.74 4.01 20.51
C SER A 271 18.54 3.76 21.41
N ALA A 272 17.33 3.64 20.86
CA ALA A 272 16.12 3.38 21.64
C ALA A 272 16.15 2.04 22.40
N TYR A 273 16.94 1.07 21.93
CA TYR A 273 17.12 -0.24 22.58
C TYR A 273 18.49 -0.40 23.25
N GLY A 274 19.28 0.67 23.37
CA GLY A 274 20.57 0.66 24.07
C GLY A 274 21.67 -0.16 23.36
N ILE A 275 21.57 -0.29 22.04
CA ILE A 275 22.50 -1.08 21.21
C ILE A 275 23.21 -0.25 20.14
N MET A 276 23.37 1.06 20.37
CA MET A 276 24.00 2.00 19.42
C MET A 276 25.42 1.57 18.98
N GLN A 277 26.17 0.92 19.87
CA GLN A 277 27.49 0.35 19.59
C GLN A 277 27.51 -0.70 18.46
N LYS A 278 26.34 -1.19 18.03
CA LYS A 278 26.19 -2.13 16.92
C LYS A 278 25.94 -1.46 15.56
N SER A 279 25.92 -0.13 15.48
CA SER A 279 25.60 0.59 14.22
C SER A 279 26.52 0.20 13.06
N ASP A 280 27.84 0.08 13.28
CA ASP A 280 28.78 -0.36 12.25
C ASP A 280 28.52 -1.81 11.77
N GLU A 281 28.06 -2.69 12.65
CA GLU A 281 27.70 -4.07 12.31
C GLU A 281 26.44 -4.11 11.45
N VAL A 282 25.44 -3.29 11.79
CA VAL A 282 24.21 -3.12 11.00
C VAL A 282 24.53 -2.54 9.62
N LYS A 283 25.36 -1.50 9.57
CA LYS A 283 25.84 -0.90 8.31
C LYS A 283 26.50 -1.95 7.44
N LYS A 284 27.48 -2.69 7.97
CA LYS A 284 28.20 -3.70 7.20
C LYS A 284 27.32 -4.83 6.65
N TRP A 285 26.25 -5.22 7.35
CA TRP A 285 25.42 -6.37 6.99
C TRP A 285 24.16 -6.04 6.20
N TYR A 286 23.60 -4.84 6.41
CA TYR A 286 22.26 -4.50 5.92
C TYR A 286 22.20 -3.18 5.15
N ASP A 287 23.30 -2.42 5.10
CA ASP A 287 23.46 -1.33 4.13
C ASP A 287 23.75 -1.91 2.75
N GLY A 288 23.16 -1.34 1.70
CA GLY A 288 23.32 -1.89 0.35
C GLY A 288 22.22 -1.53 -0.63
N TYR A 289 21.25 -0.70 -0.24
CA TYR A 289 20.29 -0.12 -1.17
C TYR A 289 20.51 1.38 -1.26
N CYS A 290 20.59 1.89 -2.48
CA CYS A 290 20.62 3.31 -2.76
C CYS A 290 19.40 3.65 -3.61
N PHE A 291 18.52 4.52 -3.09
CA PHE A 291 17.37 5.05 -3.82
C PHE A 291 17.66 6.50 -4.21
N GLY A 292 17.82 6.75 -5.51
CA GLY A 292 18.42 8.00 -6.00
C GLY A 292 19.81 8.16 -5.39
N ASN A 293 19.99 9.22 -4.59
CA ASN A 293 21.20 9.53 -3.84
C ASN A 293 21.07 9.24 -2.33
N THR A 294 20.00 8.55 -1.90
CA THR A 294 19.76 8.23 -0.49
C THR A 294 20.12 6.78 -0.18
N GLU A 295 21.08 6.55 0.72
CA GLU A 295 21.35 5.24 1.31
C GLU A 295 20.19 4.83 2.23
N VAL A 296 19.63 3.65 1.97
CA VAL A 296 18.53 3.10 2.75
C VAL A 296 18.75 1.64 3.12
N TYR A 297 18.31 1.30 4.31
CA TYR A 297 18.34 -0.03 4.87
C TYR A 297 17.03 -0.76 4.61
N ASN A 298 17.12 -2.08 4.43
CA ASN A 298 15.94 -2.93 4.37
C ASN A 298 15.26 -3.01 5.76
N PRO A 299 14.01 -2.53 5.92
CA PRO A 299 13.33 -2.46 7.22
C PRO A 299 13.23 -3.81 7.92
N TRP A 300 12.88 -4.86 7.19
CA TRP A 300 12.75 -6.21 7.74
C TRP A 300 14.06 -6.72 8.35
N SER A 301 15.18 -6.49 7.66
CA SER A 301 16.49 -6.93 8.14
C SER A 301 16.91 -6.20 9.42
N VAL A 302 16.70 -4.88 9.47
CA VAL A 302 17.00 -4.07 10.66
C VAL A 302 16.09 -4.45 11.83
N ILE A 303 14.78 -4.58 11.61
CA ILE A 303 13.80 -4.96 12.66
C ILE A 303 14.17 -6.32 13.27
N ASN A 304 14.45 -7.33 12.44
CA ASN A 304 14.82 -8.66 12.95
C ASN A 304 16.16 -8.61 13.71
N TYR A 305 17.14 -7.87 13.20
CA TYR A 305 18.41 -7.71 13.91
C TYR A 305 18.23 -7.05 15.27
N VAL A 306 17.53 -5.92 15.35
CA VAL A 306 17.28 -5.22 16.62
C VAL A 306 16.54 -6.12 17.60
N SER A 307 15.53 -6.86 17.13
CA SER A 307 14.81 -7.81 17.99
C SER A 307 15.70 -8.90 18.54
N ASP A 308 16.54 -9.50 17.68
CA ASP A 308 17.39 -10.60 18.08
C ASP A 308 18.47 -10.18 19.09
N ILE A 309 19.05 -8.99 18.93
CA ILE A 309 20.03 -8.46 19.88
C ILE A 309 19.34 -7.95 21.17
N ALA A 310 18.25 -7.19 21.06
CA ALA A 310 17.58 -6.59 22.21
C ALA A 310 16.97 -7.65 23.15
N TYR A 311 16.42 -8.74 22.59
CA TYR A 311 15.88 -9.85 23.38
C TYR A 311 16.89 -10.97 23.67
N LYS A 312 18.17 -10.78 23.30
CA LYS A 312 19.26 -11.75 23.52
C LYS A 312 18.99 -13.14 22.88
N ASN A 313 18.34 -13.17 21.73
CA ASN A 313 18.14 -14.40 20.95
C ASN A 313 19.45 -14.86 20.28
N THR A 314 20.34 -13.92 19.97
CA THR A 314 21.68 -14.17 19.42
C THR A 314 22.60 -12.98 19.67
N GLU A 315 23.91 -13.19 19.52
CA GLU A 315 24.93 -12.13 19.61
C GLU A 315 25.41 -11.65 18.23
N PHE A 316 25.04 -12.37 17.16
CA PHE A 316 25.58 -12.19 15.81
C PHE A 316 24.51 -11.81 14.80
N PRO A 317 24.86 -11.04 13.76
CA PRO A 317 23.98 -10.76 12.64
C PRO A 317 23.68 -12.05 11.86
N LYS A 318 22.47 -12.13 11.29
CA LYS A 318 22.02 -13.24 10.45
C LYS A 318 21.65 -12.70 9.07
N PRO A 319 21.65 -13.52 8.01
CA PRO A 319 21.29 -13.08 6.67
C PRO A 319 19.76 -12.88 6.52
N TYR A 320 19.16 -11.94 7.25
CA TYR A 320 17.71 -11.68 7.18
C TYR A 320 17.24 -11.25 5.77
N TRP A 321 18.15 -10.77 4.94
CA TRP A 321 17.92 -10.43 3.55
C TRP A 321 17.84 -11.65 2.62
N SER A 322 18.39 -12.82 2.98
CA SER A 322 18.40 -13.98 2.08
C SER A 322 16.99 -14.50 1.80
N ASN A 323 16.09 -14.35 2.77
CA ASN A 323 14.70 -14.78 2.65
C ASN A 323 13.77 -13.73 2.03
N THR A 324 14.29 -12.56 1.61
CA THR A 324 13.48 -11.49 1.01
C THR A 324 13.48 -11.49 -0.52
N SER A 325 14.37 -12.27 -1.16
CA SER A 325 14.50 -12.33 -2.62
C SER A 325 14.10 -13.70 -3.19
N SER A 326 12.93 -13.79 -3.83
CA SER A 326 12.69 -14.80 -4.86
C SER A 326 12.83 -14.10 -6.21
N ASN A 327 14.04 -13.63 -6.52
CA ASN A 327 14.34 -12.93 -7.78
C ASN A 327 14.52 -13.92 -8.94
N SER A 328 13.51 -14.76 -9.20
CA SER A 328 13.50 -15.60 -10.40
C SER A 328 13.29 -14.75 -11.66
N ILE A 329 12.55 -13.64 -11.59
CA ILE A 329 12.29 -12.77 -12.77
C ILE A 329 13.53 -12.00 -13.22
N VAL A 330 14.34 -11.50 -12.29
CA VAL A 330 15.47 -10.60 -12.60
C VAL A 330 16.58 -11.28 -13.39
N ARG A 331 16.56 -12.63 -13.52
CA ARG A 331 17.54 -13.37 -14.31
C ARG A 331 17.09 -13.67 -15.74
N GLU A 332 15.82 -13.48 -16.08
CA GLU A 332 15.25 -13.90 -17.37
C GLU A 332 14.67 -12.75 -18.21
N LEU A 333 14.64 -11.53 -17.68
CA LEU A 333 14.39 -10.28 -18.41
C LEU A 333 15.69 -9.50 -18.56
#